data_AF-A0A1G8KZ61-F1
#
_entry.id   AF-A0A1G8KZ61-F1
#
_cell.length_a   1.000
_cell.length_b   1.000
_cell.length_c   1.000
_cell.angle_alpha   90.00
_cell.angle_beta   90.00
_cell.angle_gamma   90.00
#
_symmetry.space_group_name_H-M   'P 1'
#
loop_
_entity.id
_entity.type
_entity.pdbx_description
1 polymer ?
#
loop_
_entity_poly.entity_id
_entity_poly.type
_entity_poly.pdbx_seq_one_letter_code
_entity_poly.pdbx_strand_id
1 'polypeptide(L)'
;MRPNRLVLALALMLPALSACGGAQALDPATSESLQRQVRELATLTQEGNLDGALSQADALRAEVQAAEDSGAVTQGRALRIQDNIDAFVASIQTETPAPAPAPAPAPVPPAEPAPVPTFTAPAKGGKEDSRDPGETQSDRERKAAEEAAEAAEEARKQAEKEEKERQKQQEDREDD
;
A
#
# COMPACT_ATOMS: atom_id res chain seq x y z
N MET A 1 56.45 -4.09 -0.84
CA MET A 1 55.83 -2.78 -1.12
C MET A 1 55.47 -2.14 0.21
N ARG A 2 55.87 -0.87 0.41
CA ARG A 2 55.91 -0.20 1.72
C ARG A 2 54.53 0.32 2.15
N PRO A 3 54.16 0.23 3.45
CA PRO A 3 52.96 0.85 4.00
C PRO A 3 53.18 2.35 4.23
N ASN A 4 52.31 3.20 3.68
CA ASN A 4 52.39 4.64 3.90
C ASN A 4 51.52 5.03 5.10
N ARG A 5 52.17 5.16 6.26
CA ARG A 5 51.63 5.83 7.44
C ARG A 5 51.79 7.33 7.22
N LEU A 6 50.69 8.07 7.07
CA LEU A 6 50.70 9.51 7.30
C LEU A 6 49.79 9.78 8.50
N VAL A 7 50.43 9.93 9.66
CA VAL A 7 49.88 10.59 10.83
C VAL A 7 49.93 12.08 10.53
N LEU A 8 48.77 12.73 10.43
CA LEU A 8 48.68 14.18 10.63
C LEU A 8 47.63 14.43 11.71
N ALA A 9 48.13 14.67 12.91
CA ALA A 9 47.37 15.24 14.01
C ALA A 9 47.02 16.69 13.65
N LEU A 10 45.73 17.01 13.54
CA LEU A 10 45.26 18.39 13.44
C LEU A 10 44.37 18.72 14.64
N ALA A 11 45.01 19.47 15.52
CA ALA A 11 44.51 20.38 16.54
C ALA A 11 42.98 20.52 16.76
N LEU A 12 42.63 20.15 17.99
CA LEU A 12 41.56 20.70 18.84
C LEU A 12 41.54 22.24 18.84
N MET A 13 40.46 22.88 18.37
CA MET A 13 39.88 24.16 18.86
C MET A 13 38.81 24.72 17.91
N LEU A 14 37.51 24.56 18.25
CA LEU A 14 36.45 25.55 17.96
C LEU A 14 35.16 25.21 18.75
N PRO A 15 34.97 25.74 19.96
CA PRO A 15 33.68 25.75 20.63
C PRO A 15 33.03 27.14 20.45
N ALA A 16 32.09 27.27 19.50
CA ALA A 16 30.99 28.27 19.48
C ALA A 16 30.39 28.44 18.07
N LEU A 17 29.72 27.40 17.54
CA LEU A 17 28.77 27.54 16.43
C LEU A 17 27.33 27.23 16.86
N SER A 18 26.96 27.48 18.11
CA SER A 18 25.57 27.30 18.61
C SER A 18 24.63 28.48 18.30
N ALA A 19 24.74 29.11 17.13
CA ALA A 19 23.85 30.24 16.80
C ALA A 19 23.66 30.54 15.30
N CYS A 20 23.75 29.55 14.41
CA CYS A 20 23.28 29.72 13.03
C CYS A 20 22.23 28.66 12.68
N GLY A 21 20.95 29.05 12.80
CA GLY A 21 19.80 28.31 12.31
C GLY A 21 19.32 27.20 13.23
N GLY A 22 18.31 27.49 14.04
CA GLY A 22 17.59 26.51 14.88
C GLY A 22 16.82 25.47 14.06
N ALA A 23 17.54 24.60 13.35
CA ALA A 23 17.06 23.28 13.06
C ALA A 23 17.13 22.53 14.39
N GLN A 24 15.99 22.36 15.05
CA GLN A 24 15.86 21.35 16.10
C GLN A 24 16.47 20.08 15.51
N ALA A 25 17.54 19.60 16.15
CA ALA A 25 18.22 18.40 15.69
C ALA A 25 17.16 17.30 15.65
N LEU A 26 16.95 16.69 14.48
CA LEU A 26 16.15 15.48 14.43
C LEU A 26 16.70 14.50 15.45
N ASP A 27 15.82 13.75 16.07
CA ASP A 27 16.23 12.61 16.87
C ASP A 27 17.20 11.73 16.06
N PRO A 28 18.36 11.33 16.63
CA PRO A 28 19.36 10.57 15.89
C PRO A 28 18.86 9.22 15.41
N ALA A 29 17.97 8.55 16.16
CA ALA A 29 17.39 7.28 15.74
C ALA A 29 16.43 7.47 14.57
N THR A 30 15.57 8.49 14.62
CA THR A 30 14.70 8.88 13.49
C THR A 30 15.53 9.22 12.25
N SER A 31 16.61 9.97 12.42
CA SER A 31 17.51 10.34 11.32
C SER A 31 18.14 9.12 10.65
N GLU A 32 18.59 8.14 11.43
CA GLU A 32 19.18 6.91 10.90
C GLU A 32 18.15 6.08 10.14
N SER A 33 16.93 5.97 10.69
CA SER A 33 15.83 5.24 10.05
C SER A 33 15.44 5.85 8.70
N LEU A 34 15.24 7.17 8.65
CA LEU A 34 14.91 7.88 7.41
C LEU A 34 16.03 7.73 6.37
N GLN A 35 17.30 7.82 6.77
CA GLN A 35 18.42 7.61 5.86
C GLN A 35 18.50 6.18 5.33
N ARG A 36 18.16 5.18 6.15
CA ARG A 36 18.10 3.78 5.73
C ARG A 36 17.03 3.58 4.65
N GLN A 37 15.83 4.10 4.89
CA GLN A 37 14.72 3.98 3.93
C GLN A 37 15.00 4.70 2.62
N VAL A 38 15.60 5.90 2.65
CA VAL A 38 15.97 6.61 1.42
C VAL A 38 17.00 5.81 0.61
N ARG A 39 17.95 5.14 1.27
CA ARG A 39 18.91 4.25 0.58
C ARG A 39 18.22 3.04 -0.04
N GLU A 40 17.30 2.42 0.69
CA GLU A 40 16.53 1.28 0.20
C GLU A 40 15.66 1.64 -1.01
N LEU A 41 14.98 2.80 -0.95
CA LEU A 41 14.23 3.37 -2.07
C LEU A 41 15.11 3.55 -3.31
N ALA A 42 16.33 4.07 -3.12
CA ALA A 42 17.29 4.24 -4.20
C ALA A 42 17.77 2.91 -4.78
N THR A 43 17.93 1.87 -3.96
CA THR A 43 18.25 0.51 -4.42
C THR A 43 17.12 -0.08 -5.25
N LEU A 44 15.87 -0.04 -4.75
CA LEU A 44 14.70 -0.54 -5.47
C LEU A 44 14.52 0.14 -6.83
N THR A 45 14.76 1.46 -6.89
CA THR A 45 14.69 2.22 -8.15
C THR A 45 15.81 1.83 -9.11
N GLN A 46 17.04 1.64 -8.62
CA GLN A 46 18.17 1.19 -9.44
C GLN A 46 17.98 -0.23 -9.99
N GLU A 47 17.30 -1.08 -9.24
CA GLU A 47 16.94 -2.45 -9.65
C GLU A 47 15.74 -2.48 -10.61
N GLY A 48 15.08 -1.34 -10.85
CA GLY A 48 13.87 -1.24 -11.66
C GLY A 48 12.63 -1.81 -10.99
N ASN A 49 12.70 -2.10 -9.68
CA ASN A 49 11.57 -2.59 -8.89
C ASN A 49 10.69 -1.41 -8.46
N LEU A 50 9.93 -0.87 -9.42
CA LEU A 50 9.10 0.32 -9.22
C LEU A 50 7.93 0.06 -8.25
N ASP A 51 7.30 -1.12 -8.29
CA ASP A 51 6.24 -1.48 -7.34
C ASP A 51 6.75 -1.55 -5.90
N GLY A 52 7.96 -2.12 -5.73
CA GLY A 52 8.66 -2.12 -4.44
C GLY A 52 9.00 -0.70 -3.98
N ALA A 53 9.51 0.15 -4.89
CA ALA A 53 9.82 1.54 -4.59
C ALA A 53 8.58 2.35 -4.18
N LEU A 54 7.42 2.13 -4.81
CA LEU A 54 6.15 2.76 -4.42
C LEU A 54 5.70 2.31 -3.03
N SER A 55 5.74 1.00 -2.76
CA SER A 55 5.40 0.45 -1.44
C SER A 55 6.31 1.01 -0.33
N GLN A 56 7.61 1.15 -0.63
CA GLN A 56 8.59 1.71 0.29
C GLN A 56 8.40 3.23 0.49
N ALA A 57 7.96 3.96 -0.54
CA ALA A 57 7.62 5.37 -0.42
C ALA A 57 6.40 5.58 0.49
N ASP A 58 5.39 4.72 0.42
CA ASP A 58 4.23 4.76 1.32
C ASP A 58 4.61 4.48 2.78
N ALA A 59 5.49 3.49 3.01
CA ALA A 59 6.03 3.23 4.34
C ALA A 59 6.80 4.46 4.88
N LEU A 60 7.60 5.11 4.05
CA LEU A 60 8.32 6.33 4.41
C LEU A 60 7.37 7.49 4.75
N ARG A 61 6.26 7.66 4.01
CA ARG A 61 5.22 8.66 4.36
C ARG A 61 4.64 8.38 5.76
N ALA A 62 4.29 7.13 6.04
CA ALA A 62 3.72 6.75 7.33
C ALA A 62 4.69 7.02 8.48
N GLU A 63 5.99 6.74 8.29
CA GLU A 63 7.00 7.02 9.32
C GLU A 63 7.23 8.51 9.55
N VAL A 64 7.24 9.32 8.48
CA VAL A 64 7.35 10.78 8.60
C VAL A 64 6.15 11.35 9.35
N GLN A 65 4.95 10.84 9.11
CA GLN A 65 3.75 11.24 9.85
C GLN A 65 3.85 10.85 11.33
N ALA A 66 4.24 9.61 11.64
CA ALA A 66 4.43 9.17 13.02
C ALA A 66 5.53 9.98 13.75
N ALA A 67 6.59 10.36 13.04
CA ALA A 67 7.65 11.22 13.56
C ALA A 67 7.17 12.67 13.80
N GLU A 68 6.24 13.17 12.99
CA GLU A 68 5.55 14.45 13.24
C GLU A 68 4.64 14.37 14.46
N ASP A 69 3.80 13.34 14.55
CA ASP A 69 2.82 13.15 15.63
C ASP A 69 3.50 12.99 17.01
N SER A 70 4.68 12.37 17.04
CA SER A 70 5.51 12.24 18.23
C SER A 70 6.38 13.46 18.53
N GLY A 71 6.40 14.47 17.65
CA GLY A 71 7.22 15.67 17.77
C GLY A 71 8.72 15.46 17.48
N ALA A 72 9.12 14.27 17.04
CA ALA A 72 10.50 13.97 16.61
C ALA A 72 10.89 14.75 15.34
N VAL A 73 9.90 15.13 14.53
CA VAL A 73 10.03 15.99 13.36
C VAL A 73 9.04 17.15 13.48
N THR A 74 9.50 18.36 13.17
CA THR A 74 8.59 19.52 13.12
C THR A 74 7.67 19.43 11.91
N GLN A 75 6.42 19.89 12.04
CA GLN A 75 5.44 19.93 10.95
C GLN A 75 6.01 20.55 9.66
N GLY A 76 6.67 21.72 9.77
CA GLY A 76 7.25 22.39 8.59
C GLY A 76 8.40 21.61 7.91
N ARG A 77 9.01 20.65 8.61
CA ARG A 77 9.98 19.71 8.03
C ARG A 77 9.27 18.47 7.47
N ALA A 78 8.29 17.92 8.19
CA ALA A 78 7.49 16.79 7.74
C ALA A 78 6.81 17.09 6.40
N LEU A 79 6.14 18.24 6.27
CA LEU A 79 5.53 18.70 5.00
C LEU A 79 6.53 18.74 3.85
N ARG A 80 7.72 19.33 4.07
CA ARG A 80 8.77 19.35 3.05
C ARG A 80 9.24 17.95 2.65
N ILE A 81 9.32 17.02 3.60
CA ILE A 81 9.68 15.63 3.29
C ILE A 81 8.56 14.98 2.48
N GLN A 82 7.30 15.14 2.89
CA GLN A 82 6.12 14.61 2.18
C GLN A 82 6.05 15.13 0.74
N ASP A 83 6.23 16.44 0.51
CA ASP A 83 6.26 17.04 -0.84
C ASP A 83 7.32 16.38 -1.75
N ASN A 84 8.50 16.07 -1.20
CA ASN A 84 9.56 15.40 -1.96
C ASN A 84 9.22 13.93 -2.27
N ILE A 85 8.58 13.22 -1.32
CA ILE A 85 8.12 11.84 -1.54
C ILE A 85 7.03 11.82 -2.62
N ASP A 86 6.10 12.78 -2.59
CA ASP A 86 5.03 12.90 -3.58
C ASP A 86 5.58 13.20 -4.98
N ALA A 87 6.57 14.11 -5.07
CA ALA A 87 7.26 14.37 -6.33
C ALA A 87 7.97 13.11 -6.87
N PHE A 88 8.60 12.32 -6.00
CA PHE A 88 9.24 11.06 -6.37
C PHE A 88 8.21 10.02 -6.88
N VAL A 89 7.11 9.82 -6.14
CA VAL A 89 6.04 8.88 -6.54
C VAL A 89 5.40 9.31 -7.86
N ALA A 90 5.20 10.61 -8.08
CA ALA A 90 4.72 11.12 -9.36
C ALA A 90 5.71 10.78 -10.50
N SER A 91 7.01 10.91 -10.26
CA SER A 91 8.03 10.61 -11.27
C SER A 91 8.01 9.14 -11.71
N ILE A 92 7.87 8.19 -10.77
CA ILE A 92 7.74 6.76 -11.08
C ILE A 92 6.50 6.50 -11.94
N GLN A 93 5.35 7.07 -11.56
CA GLN A 93 4.10 6.83 -12.28
C GLN A 93 4.10 7.39 -13.70
N THR A 94 4.89 8.43 -13.97
CA THR A 94 5.06 8.94 -15.34
C THR A 94 5.97 8.06 -16.21
N GLU A 95 6.81 7.22 -15.61
CA GLU A 95 7.70 6.28 -16.34
C GLU A 95 7.04 4.94 -16.65
N THR A 96 5.90 4.61 -16.03
CA THR A 96 5.13 3.40 -16.36
C THR A 96 4.35 3.59 -17.67
N PRO A 97 4.70 2.90 -18.77
CA PRO A 97 3.96 3.03 -20.02
C PRO A 97 2.52 2.55 -19.84
N ALA A 98 1.56 3.27 -20.43
CA ALA A 98 0.17 2.85 -20.47
C ALA A 98 0.05 1.45 -21.10
N PRO A 99 -0.83 0.57 -20.56
CA PRO A 99 -1.01 -0.76 -21.13
C PRO A 99 -1.38 -0.67 -22.61
N ALA A 100 -0.76 -1.52 -23.43
CA ALA A 100 -1.06 -1.60 -24.85
C ALA A 100 -2.57 -1.86 -25.06
N PRO A 101 -3.21 -1.24 -26.07
CA PRO A 101 -4.62 -1.48 -26.35
C PRO A 101 -4.86 -2.97 -26.57
N ALA A 102 -5.94 -3.49 -25.97
CA ALA A 102 -6.33 -4.89 -26.13
C ALA A 102 -6.49 -5.24 -27.62
N PRO A 103 -6.10 -6.45 -28.04
CA PRO A 103 -6.24 -6.87 -29.44
C PRO A 103 -7.70 -6.77 -29.87
N ALA A 104 -7.93 -6.27 -31.08
CA ALA A 104 -9.27 -6.17 -31.66
C ALA A 104 -9.94 -7.57 -31.69
N PRO A 105 -11.25 -7.65 -31.43
CA PRO A 105 -11.97 -8.91 -31.46
C PRO A 105 -11.84 -9.57 -32.84
N ALA A 106 -11.61 -10.88 -32.84
CA ALA A 106 -11.52 -11.66 -34.07
C ALA A 106 -12.83 -11.54 -34.88
N PRO A 107 -12.76 -11.50 -36.22
CA PRO A 107 -13.94 -11.43 -37.06
C PRO A 107 -14.85 -12.63 -36.80
N VAL A 108 -16.13 -12.37 -36.55
CA VAL A 108 -17.16 -13.40 -36.41
C VAL A 108 -17.33 -14.08 -37.77
N PRO A 109 -17.28 -15.43 -37.86
CA PRO A 109 -17.51 -16.12 -39.12
C PRO A 109 -18.91 -15.82 -39.66
N PRO A 110 -19.09 -15.79 -40.99
CA PRO A 110 -20.39 -15.58 -41.59
C PRO A 110 -21.36 -16.67 -41.14
N ALA A 111 -22.58 -16.26 -40.78
CA ALA A 111 -23.64 -17.19 -40.42
C ALA A 111 -23.95 -18.13 -41.59
N GLU A 112 -24.01 -19.42 -41.29
CA GLU A 112 -24.44 -20.46 -42.23
C GLU A 112 -25.90 -20.19 -42.66
N PRO A 113 -26.24 -20.35 -43.95
CA PRO A 113 -27.59 -20.05 -44.43
C PRO A 113 -28.61 -20.97 -43.74
N ALA A 114 -29.64 -20.35 -43.15
CA ALA A 114 -30.74 -21.07 -42.53
C ALA A 114 -31.49 -21.94 -43.56
N PRO A 115 -31.89 -23.17 -43.20
CA PRO A 115 -32.70 -24.01 -44.07
C PRO A 115 -34.08 -23.38 -44.30
N VAL A 116 -34.56 -23.44 -45.55
CA VAL A 116 -35.91 -23.01 -45.94
C VAL A 116 -36.97 -23.84 -45.20
N PRO A 117 -38.02 -23.21 -44.62
CA PRO A 117 -39.02 -23.93 -43.87
C PRO A 117 -39.99 -24.70 -44.79
N THR A 118 -39.97 -26.02 -44.70
CA THR A 118 -41.06 -26.88 -45.19
C THR A 118 -42.18 -26.86 -44.14
N PHE A 119 -43.36 -26.39 -44.53
CA PHE A 119 -44.56 -26.41 -43.68
C PHE A 119 -45.11 -27.84 -43.53
N THR A 120 -45.15 -28.33 -42.29
CA THR A 120 -46.02 -29.43 -41.89
C THR A 120 -46.59 -29.16 -40.51
N ALA A 121 -47.92 -29.23 -40.39
CA ALA A 121 -48.70 -28.97 -39.18
C ALA A 121 -48.76 -30.22 -38.25
N PRO A 122 -49.44 -30.18 -37.09
CA PRO A 122 -48.81 -30.08 -35.77
C PRO A 122 -48.97 -31.36 -34.92
N ALA A 123 -48.04 -31.62 -34.00
CA ALA A 123 -48.26 -32.57 -32.91
C ALA A 123 -47.48 -32.22 -31.64
N LYS A 124 -48.24 -31.86 -30.60
CA LYS A 124 -48.13 -32.23 -29.18
C LYS A 124 -46.74 -32.54 -28.59
N GLY A 125 -46.40 -31.72 -27.59
CA GLY A 125 -46.03 -32.22 -26.25
C GLY A 125 -44.57 -32.02 -25.86
N GLY A 126 -44.34 -31.34 -24.72
CA GLY A 126 -43.04 -31.39 -24.05
C GLY A 126 -42.73 -30.20 -23.14
N LYS A 127 -43.40 -30.14 -21.99
CA LYS A 127 -43.02 -29.50 -20.71
C LYS A 127 -41.97 -28.37 -20.74
N GLU A 128 -42.43 -27.14 -20.54
CA GLU A 128 -41.63 -26.05 -19.99
C GLU A 128 -41.25 -26.40 -18.55
N ASP A 129 -39.96 -26.67 -18.35
CA ASP A 129 -39.35 -26.77 -17.03
C ASP A 129 -39.16 -25.33 -16.51
N SER A 130 -39.98 -24.97 -15.53
CA SER A 130 -39.94 -23.71 -14.81
C SER A 130 -38.58 -23.51 -14.14
N ARG A 131 -37.64 -22.90 -14.85
CA ARG A 131 -36.52 -22.19 -14.21
C ARG A 131 -37.05 -20.87 -13.69
N ASP A 132 -37.43 -20.89 -12.43
CA ASP A 132 -37.59 -19.73 -11.57
C ASP A 132 -36.33 -18.82 -11.69
N PRO A 133 -36.42 -17.64 -12.31
CA PRO A 133 -35.31 -16.70 -12.38
C PRO A 133 -35.52 -15.67 -11.26
N GLY A 134 -35.53 -16.13 -10.01
CA GLY A 134 -35.97 -15.35 -8.86
C GLY A 134 -34.86 -14.85 -7.93
N GLU A 135 -33.59 -15.17 -8.16
CA GLU A 135 -32.50 -14.53 -7.39
C GLU A 135 -31.82 -13.48 -8.24
N THR A 136 -32.24 -12.23 -8.05
CA THR A 136 -31.52 -11.10 -8.59
C THR A 136 -30.17 -10.98 -7.87
N GLN A 137 -29.13 -10.59 -8.60
CA GLN A 137 -27.78 -10.39 -8.07
C GLN A 137 -27.76 -9.54 -6.78
N SER A 138 -28.72 -8.61 -6.64
CA SER A 138 -28.90 -7.76 -5.46
C SER A 138 -29.24 -8.51 -4.17
N ASP A 139 -29.93 -9.65 -4.25
CA ASP A 139 -30.28 -10.43 -3.04
C ASP A 139 -29.07 -11.19 -2.50
N ARG A 140 -28.17 -11.67 -3.39
CA ARG A 140 -26.89 -12.26 -2.98
C ARG A 140 -25.92 -11.23 -2.42
N GLU A 141 -25.86 -10.05 -3.03
CA GLU A 141 -25.01 -8.95 -2.53
C GLU A 141 -25.46 -8.49 -1.14
N ARG A 142 -26.77 -8.42 -0.89
CA ARG A 142 -27.31 -8.06 0.43
C ARG A 142 -26.99 -9.11 1.50
N LYS A 143 -27.14 -10.39 1.17
CA LYS A 143 -26.80 -11.48 2.09
C LYS A 143 -25.30 -11.52 2.41
N ALA A 144 -24.46 -11.34 1.39
CA ALA A 144 -23.01 -11.28 1.58
C ALA A 144 -22.58 -10.07 2.43
N ALA A 145 -23.25 -8.92 2.28
CA ALA A 145 -22.99 -7.74 3.10
C ALA A 145 -23.41 -7.93 4.56
N GLU A 146 -24.51 -8.64 4.81
CA GLU A 146 -24.98 -8.96 6.16
C GLU A 146 -24.03 -9.93 6.88
N GLU A 147 -23.61 -11.00 6.21
CA GLU A 147 -22.62 -11.95 6.75
C GLU A 147 -21.25 -11.28 7.02
N ALA A 148 -20.83 -10.35 6.15
CA ALA A 148 -19.60 -9.58 6.36
C ALA A 148 -19.67 -8.62 7.55
N ALA A 149 -20.85 -8.05 7.83
CA ALA A 149 -21.05 -7.16 8.97
C ALA A 149 -21.01 -7.92 10.30
N GLU A 150 -21.62 -9.10 10.38
CA GLU A 150 -21.58 -9.97 11.55
C GLU A 150 -20.14 -10.45 11.86
N ALA A 151 -19.40 -10.86 10.82
CA ALA A 151 -18.00 -11.24 10.97
C ALA A 151 -17.10 -10.08 11.48
N ALA A 152 -17.37 -8.85 11.03
CA ALA A 152 -16.65 -7.67 11.49
C ALA A 152 -16.96 -7.31 12.95
N GLU A 153 -18.18 -7.54 13.42
CA GLU A 153 -18.55 -7.33 14.83
C GLU A 153 -17.89 -8.36 15.75
N GLU A 154 -17.90 -9.64 15.36
CA GLU A 154 -17.21 -10.72 16.08
C GLU A 154 -15.70 -10.45 16.20
N ALA A 155 -15.07 -10.01 15.11
CA ALA A 155 -13.63 -9.66 15.11
C ALA A 155 -13.30 -8.52 16.08
N ARG A 156 -14.18 -7.51 16.20
CA ARG A 156 -13.99 -6.40 17.15
C ARG A 156 -14.09 -6.87 18.61
N LYS A 157 -15.05 -7.77 18.92
CA LYS A 157 -15.19 -8.34 20.26
C LYS A 157 -13.97 -9.18 20.66
N GLN A 158 -13.40 -9.93 19.71
CA GLN A 158 -12.19 -10.71 19.95
C GLN A 158 -10.98 -9.82 20.20
N ALA A 159 -10.80 -8.77 19.39
CA ALA A 159 -9.72 -7.80 19.57
C ALA A 159 -9.80 -7.08 20.93
N GLU A 160 -11.00 -6.67 21.36
CA GLU A 160 -11.19 -6.02 22.67
C GLU A 160 -10.87 -6.98 23.83
N LYS A 161 -11.24 -8.26 23.71
CA LYS A 161 -10.90 -9.28 24.72
C LYS A 161 -9.39 -9.49 24.82
N GLU A 162 -8.72 -9.61 23.67
CA GLU A 162 -7.27 -9.79 23.63
C GLU A 162 -6.55 -8.57 24.22
N GLU A 163 -7.01 -7.36 23.93
CA GLU A 163 -6.45 -6.14 24.52
C GLU A 163 -6.60 -6.12 26.05
N LYS A 164 -7.78 -6.49 26.58
CA LYS A 164 -8.01 -6.61 28.03
C LYS A 164 -7.11 -7.66 28.68
N GLU A 165 -6.91 -8.81 28.05
CA GLU A 165 -6.00 -9.84 28.55
C GLU A 165 -4.54 -9.38 28.53
N ARG A 166 -4.14 -8.58 27.53
CA ARG A 166 -2.80 -7.99 27.46
C ARG A 166 -2.59 -6.90 28.50
N GLN A 167 -3.59 -6.03 28.72
CA GLN A 167 -3.54 -5.02 29.78
C GLN A 167 -3.41 -5.66 31.16
N LYS A 168 -4.21 -6.69 31.44
CA LYS A 168 -4.12 -7.43 32.70
C LYS A 168 -2.74 -8.06 32.92
N GLN A 169 -2.15 -8.66 31.88
CA GLN A 169 -0.80 -9.23 31.96
C GLN A 169 0.30 -8.18 32.15
N GLN A 170 0.08 -6.93 31.70
CA GLN A 170 1.01 -5.83 31.96
C GLN A 170 0.89 -5.35 33.41
N GLU A 171 -0.33 -5.19 33.93
CA GLU A 171 -0.58 -4.81 35.32
C GLU A 171 0.01 -5.87 36.29
N ASP A 172 -0.27 -7.16 36.06
CA ASP A 172 0.29 -8.27 36.86
C ASP A 172 1.84 -8.31 36.83
N ARG A 173 2.48 -7.72 35.82
CA ARG A 173 3.96 -7.68 35.70
C ARG A 173 4.59 -6.48 36.42
N GLU A 174 3.83 -5.42 36.67
CA GLU A 174 4.33 -4.22 37.37
C GLU A 174 4.31 -4.36 38.90
N ASP A 175 3.58 -5.34 39.44
CA ASP A 175 3.43 -5.61 40.88
C ASP A 175 4.44 -6.64 41.47
N ASP A 176 5.30 -7.27 40.63
CA ASP A 176 6.39 -8.20 41.03
C ASP A 176 7.78 -7.52 41.06
#